data_AF-A0A1S9N1C3-F1
#
_entry.id   AF-A0A1S9N1C3-F1
#
_cell.length_a   1.000
_cell.length_b   1.000
_cell.length_c   1.000
_cell.angle_alpha   90.00
_cell.angle_beta   90.00
_cell.angle_gamma   90.00
#
_symmetry.space_group_name_H-M   'P 1'
#
loop_
_entity.id
_entity.type
_entity.pdbx_description
1 polymer ?
#
loop_
_entity_poly.entity_id
_entity_poly.type
_entity_poly.pdbx_seq_one_letter_code
_entity_poly.pdbx_strand_id
1 'polypeptide(L)'
;MKVQVDIFSGFLGAGKTMLIKKLLSEKVYDNNTVIIENEFGEVGIDGDILKESNIEIKEINSGCICCQVSGNFGEAVLEVISKYNPNNIIIEPSGVAKLSEILNILQEKKFQHELEIRNIFTLIDIRNYDMYLKNFKEFYENQIKRAKTIVLSRSQLVDNKKIDATIDSIRKLNLKAKIIYKPWDLLKGNDFLSTNVINEKRKIFAANSGISANTSKQMRREVNHSANEIFESYPIDLEENISMLEIQKKFEFISTNEKFGRIIRAKGVFKANDGEYYQFDYVPNEFKSRKIRWSNKKVVSIIGSELNKKELERLFIR
;
A
#
# COMPACT_ATOMS: atom_id res chain seq x y z
N MET A 1 13.26 -8.55 -25.97
CA MET A 1 12.82 -9.32 -24.79
C MET A 1 11.77 -8.49 -24.08
N LYS A 2 10.74 -9.11 -23.51
CA LYS A 2 9.72 -8.36 -22.77
C LYS A 2 10.25 -7.97 -21.39
N VAL A 3 9.99 -6.73 -20.99
CA VAL A 3 10.31 -6.22 -19.66
C VAL A 3 9.46 -6.96 -18.61
N GLN A 4 10.08 -7.43 -17.53
CA GLN A 4 9.37 -8.16 -16.47
C GLN A 4 8.76 -7.18 -15.47
N VAL A 5 7.47 -7.28 -15.21
CA VAL A 5 6.75 -6.36 -14.33
C VAL A 5 6.29 -7.06 -13.06
N ASP A 6 6.70 -6.53 -11.91
CA ASP A 6 6.20 -6.94 -10.60
C ASP A 6 5.39 -5.81 -9.96
N ILE A 7 4.16 -6.11 -9.54
CA ILE A 7 3.25 -5.13 -8.95
C ILE A 7 3.14 -5.39 -7.44
N PHE A 8 3.35 -4.36 -6.64
CA PHE A 8 3.23 -4.40 -5.19
C PHE A 8 2.03 -3.55 -4.77
N SER A 9 0.86 -4.16 -4.68
CA SER A 9 -0.38 -3.50 -4.23
C SER A 9 -0.61 -3.72 -2.74
N GLY A 10 -1.64 -3.07 -2.19
CA GLY A 10 -2.03 -3.14 -0.80
C GLY A 10 -2.40 -1.77 -0.24
N PHE A 11 -3.28 -1.77 0.75
CA PHE A 11 -3.83 -0.54 1.32
C PHE A 11 -2.76 0.33 2.02
N LEU A 12 -3.14 1.55 2.37
CA LEU A 12 -2.21 2.52 2.98
C LEU A 12 -1.52 1.95 4.22
N GLY A 13 -0.20 2.13 4.30
CA GLY A 13 0.65 1.61 5.38
C GLY A 13 0.79 0.09 5.48
N ALA A 14 0.30 -0.69 4.51
CA ALA A 14 0.42 -2.16 4.53
C ALA A 14 1.87 -2.70 4.48
N GLY A 15 2.85 -1.85 4.14
CA GLY A 15 4.28 -2.18 4.12
C GLY A 15 4.88 -2.42 2.73
N LYS A 16 4.26 -1.91 1.66
CA LYS A 16 4.65 -2.10 0.25
C LYS A 16 6.11 -1.70 0.00
N THR A 17 6.43 -0.44 0.21
CA THR A 17 7.78 0.11 0.08
C THR A 17 8.81 -0.63 0.93
N MET A 18 8.43 -1.12 2.12
CA MET A 18 9.31 -1.88 2.99
C MET A 18 9.65 -3.26 2.41
N LEU A 19 8.67 -3.95 1.82
CA LEU A 19 8.92 -5.22 1.13
C LEU A 19 9.82 -4.98 -0.09
N ILE A 20 9.54 -3.95 -0.89
CA ILE A 20 10.37 -3.60 -2.05
C ILE A 20 11.82 -3.38 -1.62
N LYS A 21 12.07 -2.55 -0.60
CA LYS A 21 13.41 -2.31 -0.05
C LYS A 21 14.12 -3.59 0.38
N LYS A 22 13.41 -4.47 1.08
CA LYS A 22 13.96 -5.77 1.48
C LYS A 22 14.42 -6.56 0.25
N LEU A 23 13.58 -6.69 -0.77
CA LEU A 23 13.91 -7.42 -2.00
C LEU A 23 15.12 -6.80 -2.74
N LEU A 24 15.21 -5.47 -2.81
CA LEU A 24 16.35 -4.79 -3.42
C LEU A 24 17.64 -4.98 -2.62
N SER A 25 17.57 -4.86 -1.28
CA SER A 25 18.72 -5.05 -0.39
C SER A 25 19.29 -6.47 -0.45
N GLU A 26 18.41 -7.45 -0.70
CA GLU A 26 18.78 -8.85 -0.87
C GLU A 26 19.15 -9.21 -2.32
N LYS A 27 19.26 -8.22 -3.21
CA LYS A 27 19.65 -8.38 -4.62
C LYS A 27 18.79 -9.40 -5.37
N VAL A 28 17.50 -9.43 -5.04
CA VAL A 28 16.51 -10.26 -5.72
C VAL A 28 16.27 -9.75 -7.14
N TYR A 29 16.39 -8.43 -7.32
CA TYR A 29 16.33 -7.75 -8.59
C TYR A 29 17.73 -7.40 -9.08
N ASP A 30 17.90 -7.35 -10.41
CA ASP A 30 19.17 -6.93 -11.01
C ASP A 30 19.32 -5.39 -10.98
N ASN A 31 20.52 -4.93 -11.31
CA ASN A 31 20.84 -3.51 -11.34
C ASN A 31 20.12 -2.74 -12.48
N ASN A 32 19.50 -3.44 -13.44
CA ASN A 32 18.73 -2.85 -14.54
C ASN A 32 17.23 -2.92 -14.23
N THR A 33 16.87 -2.50 -13.02
CA THR A 33 15.50 -2.46 -12.52
C THR A 33 15.07 -1.00 -12.38
N VAL A 34 13.87 -0.66 -12.86
CA VAL A 34 13.27 0.66 -12.65
C VAL A 34 12.08 0.53 -11.72
N ILE A 35 11.98 1.43 -10.74
CA ILE A 35 10.83 1.50 -9.83
C ILE A 35 9.95 2.65 -10.24
N ILE A 36 8.65 2.36 -10.42
CA ILE A 36 7.57 3.33 -10.64
C ILE A 36 6.74 3.36 -9.36
N GLU A 37 6.93 4.42 -8.58
CA GLU A 37 6.18 4.68 -7.35
C GLU A 37 5.19 5.81 -7.59
N ASN A 38 3.97 5.66 -7.04
CA ASN A 38 2.96 6.71 -7.02
C ASN A 38 2.32 6.85 -5.64
N GLU A 39 2.54 8.01 -5.02
CA GLU A 39 1.90 8.38 -3.75
C GLU A 39 0.57 9.14 -3.99
N PHE A 40 -0.34 9.06 -3.02
CA PHE A 40 -1.62 9.78 -3.07
C PHE A 40 -1.55 11.02 -2.19
N GLY A 41 -1.60 12.23 -2.78
CA GLY A 41 -1.71 13.48 -2.02
C GLY A 41 -0.59 13.72 -0.99
N GLU A 42 0.55 13.06 -1.13
CA GLU A 42 1.72 13.18 -0.25
C GLU A 42 2.77 14.08 -0.94
N VAL A 43 3.53 14.80 -0.13
CA VAL A 43 4.79 15.41 -0.59
C VAL A 43 5.76 14.24 -0.74
N GLY A 44 6.40 14.06 -1.91
CA GLY A 44 7.25 12.91 -2.28
C GLY A 44 8.35 12.57 -1.28
N ILE A 45 7.97 11.88 -0.20
CA ILE A 45 8.80 11.64 0.99
C ILE A 45 9.33 10.20 0.96
N ASP A 46 8.62 9.24 0.36
CA ASP A 46 9.10 7.85 0.27
C ASP A 46 10.18 7.65 -0.80
N GLY A 47 10.20 8.51 -1.84
CA GLY A 47 11.18 8.47 -2.92
C GLY A 47 12.63 8.61 -2.44
N ASP A 48 12.86 9.37 -1.36
CA ASP A 48 14.20 9.50 -0.76
C ASP A 48 14.66 8.24 -0.03
N ILE A 49 13.73 7.41 0.43
CA ILE A 49 14.05 6.18 1.18
C ILE A 49 14.47 5.05 0.25
N LEU A 50 14.11 5.09 -1.04
CA LEU A 50 14.52 4.08 -2.02
C LEU A 50 15.90 4.39 -2.62
N LYS A 51 16.32 5.67 -2.69
CA LYS A 51 17.58 6.15 -3.30
C LYS A 51 18.86 5.60 -2.66
N GLU A 52 18.78 4.93 -1.52
CA GLU A 52 19.90 4.26 -0.87
C GLU A 52 20.33 2.96 -1.59
N SER A 53 19.57 2.50 -2.58
CA SER A 53 19.92 1.35 -3.43
C SER A 53 20.63 1.80 -4.72
N ASN A 54 21.56 1.01 -5.25
CA ASN A 54 22.26 1.26 -6.53
C ASN A 54 21.34 1.10 -7.78
N ILE A 55 20.05 1.38 -7.64
CA ILE A 55 18.99 1.11 -8.61
C ILE A 55 18.37 2.43 -9.02
N GLU A 56 18.09 2.61 -10.31
CA GLU A 56 17.49 3.83 -10.82
C GLU A 56 16.00 3.91 -10.43
N ILE A 57 15.66 4.91 -9.62
CA ILE A 57 14.30 5.13 -9.12
C ILE A 57 13.68 6.32 -9.84
N LYS A 58 12.54 6.09 -10.49
CA LYS A 58 11.79 7.14 -11.16
C LYS A 58 10.44 7.34 -10.46
N GLU A 59 10.38 8.41 -9.69
CA GLU A 59 9.13 8.87 -9.09
C GLU A 59 8.25 9.47 -10.18
N ILE A 60 7.02 8.95 -10.31
CA ILE A 60 6.06 9.45 -11.30
C ILE A 60 5.02 10.27 -10.56
N ASN A 61 5.30 11.56 -10.42
CA ASN A 61 4.37 12.56 -9.87
C ASN A 61 3.34 12.98 -10.93
N SER A 62 2.63 12.01 -11.49
CA SER A 62 1.50 12.24 -12.38
C SER A 62 0.25 12.43 -11.52
N GLY A 63 0.13 13.61 -10.92
CA GLY A 63 -0.95 14.07 -10.03
C GLY A 63 -2.04 13.03 -9.80
N CYS A 64 -1.88 12.22 -8.74
CA CYS A 64 -2.71 11.06 -8.43
C CYS A 64 -2.99 10.17 -9.67
N ILE A 65 -2.39 8.98 -9.73
CA ILE A 65 -2.84 7.91 -10.66
C ILE A 65 -4.36 7.65 -10.62
N CYS A 66 -5.06 8.11 -9.58
CA CYS A 66 -6.51 8.09 -9.47
C CYS A 66 -7.26 9.38 -9.90
N CYS A 67 -6.60 10.50 -10.22
CA CYS A 67 -7.25 11.80 -10.49
C CYS A 67 -7.66 12.03 -11.95
N GLN A 68 -7.04 11.39 -12.95
CA GLN A 68 -7.43 11.47 -14.38
C GLN A 68 -6.60 10.55 -15.30
N VAL A 69 -6.04 9.46 -14.77
CA VAL A 69 -4.76 8.91 -15.26
C VAL A 69 -4.89 7.50 -15.84
N SER A 70 -5.91 7.24 -16.65
CA SER A 70 -5.90 6.04 -17.52
C SER A 70 -4.92 6.21 -18.70
N GLY A 71 -4.73 7.45 -19.18
CA GLY A 71 -3.82 7.77 -20.28
C GLY A 71 -2.36 7.93 -19.83
N ASN A 72 -2.10 8.72 -18.79
CA ASN A 72 -0.75 9.14 -18.41
C ASN A 72 0.09 8.00 -17.79
N PHE A 73 -0.48 7.09 -17.00
CA PHE A 73 0.28 5.96 -16.42
C PHE A 73 0.81 5.00 -17.50
N GLY A 74 -0.03 4.66 -18.49
CA GLY A 74 0.41 3.80 -19.58
C GLY A 74 1.53 4.45 -20.43
N GLU A 75 1.41 5.75 -20.72
CA GLU A 75 2.46 6.48 -21.44
C GLU A 75 3.76 6.55 -20.63
N ALA A 76 3.67 6.82 -19.33
CA ALA A 76 4.81 6.82 -18.42
C ALA A 76 5.56 5.48 -18.40
N VAL A 77 4.84 4.35 -18.39
CA VAL A 77 5.45 3.02 -18.47
C VAL A 77 6.17 2.83 -19.81
N LEU A 78 5.57 3.25 -20.92
CA LEU A 78 6.21 3.18 -22.24
C LEU A 78 7.45 4.09 -22.34
N GLU A 79 7.39 5.29 -21.77
CA GLU A 79 8.55 6.20 -21.67
C GLU A 79 9.69 5.54 -20.88
N VAL A 80 9.37 4.88 -19.77
CA VAL A 80 10.37 4.13 -18.98
C VAL A 80 11.00 3.02 -19.81
N ILE A 81 10.19 2.22 -20.50
CA ILE A 81 10.68 1.11 -21.33
C ILE A 81 11.59 1.63 -22.45
N SER A 82 11.15 2.64 -23.18
CA SER A 82 11.89 3.20 -24.32
C SER A 82 13.18 3.93 -23.92
N LYS A 83 13.17 4.68 -22.81
CA LYS A 83 14.31 5.50 -22.39
C LYS A 83 15.38 4.71 -21.68
N TYR A 84 14.99 3.76 -20.82
CA TYR A 84 15.92 3.05 -19.93
C TYR A 84 16.18 1.61 -20.35
N ASN A 85 15.33 1.03 -21.20
CA ASN A 85 15.39 -0.37 -21.62
C ASN A 85 15.64 -1.34 -20.44
N PRO A 86 14.81 -1.28 -19.38
CA PRO A 86 15.04 -2.03 -18.14
C PRO A 86 14.76 -3.53 -18.33
N ASN A 87 15.42 -4.36 -17.53
CA ASN A 87 15.09 -5.79 -17.44
C ASN A 87 13.81 -6.00 -16.63
N ASN A 88 13.67 -5.22 -15.55
CA ASN A 88 12.55 -5.32 -14.62
C ASN A 88 11.94 -3.94 -14.34
N ILE A 89 10.62 -3.90 -14.21
CA ILE A 89 9.90 -2.75 -13.66
C ILE A 89 9.15 -3.20 -12.40
N ILE A 90 9.36 -2.47 -11.31
CA ILE A 90 8.58 -2.60 -10.08
C ILE A 90 7.54 -1.49 -10.06
N ILE A 91 6.27 -1.83 -9.87
CA ILE A 91 5.17 -0.86 -9.80
C ILE A 91 4.59 -0.88 -8.38
N GLU A 92 4.71 0.25 -7.68
CA GLU A 92 4.01 0.53 -6.43
C GLU A 92 2.89 1.56 -6.70
N PRO A 93 1.63 1.11 -6.91
CA PRO A 93 0.51 2.02 -7.01
C PRO A 93 0.16 2.62 -5.64
N SER A 94 -0.64 3.69 -5.64
CA SER A 94 -1.08 4.29 -4.38
C SER A 94 -1.85 3.28 -3.52
N GLY A 95 -1.81 3.45 -2.20
CA GLY A 95 -2.51 2.53 -1.28
C GLY A 95 -4.03 2.45 -1.52
N VAL A 96 -4.61 3.49 -2.11
CA VAL A 96 -6.05 3.58 -2.42
C VAL A 96 -6.38 3.21 -3.87
N ALA A 97 -5.38 2.90 -4.70
CA ALA A 97 -5.62 2.49 -6.08
C ALA A 97 -6.28 1.11 -6.15
N LYS A 98 -7.18 0.95 -7.11
CA LYS A 98 -7.75 -0.35 -7.48
C LYS A 98 -6.74 -1.12 -8.31
N LEU A 99 -6.43 -2.34 -7.88
CA LEU A 99 -5.53 -3.21 -8.61
C LEU A 99 -6.07 -3.56 -10.01
N SER A 100 -7.39 -3.64 -10.18
CA SER A 100 -8.00 -3.88 -11.49
C SER A 100 -7.68 -2.78 -12.51
N GLU A 101 -7.60 -1.51 -12.10
CA GLU A 101 -7.34 -0.39 -13.02
C GLU A 101 -5.92 -0.48 -13.57
N ILE A 102 -4.94 -0.71 -12.71
CA ILE A 102 -3.54 -0.90 -13.09
C ILE A 102 -3.38 -2.11 -14.03
N LEU A 103 -4.02 -3.24 -13.69
CA LEU A 103 -3.96 -4.44 -14.53
C LEU A 103 -4.60 -4.23 -15.90
N ASN A 104 -5.73 -3.54 -15.96
CA ASN A 104 -6.41 -3.26 -17.23
C ASN A 104 -5.50 -2.44 -18.17
N ILE A 105 -4.80 -1.42 -17.63
CA ILE A 105 -3.87 -0.59 -18.41
C ILE A 105 -2.70 -1.43 -18.93
N LEU A 106 -2.04 -2.20 -18.05
CA LEU A 106 -0.87 -3.02 -18.42
C LEU A 106 -1.20 -4.19 -19.35
N GLN A 107 -2.49 -4.54 -19.48
CA GLN A 107 -2.99 -5.58 -20.38
C GLN A 107 -3.49 -5.03 -21.73
N GLU A 108 -3.42 -3.72 -21.95
CA GLU A 108 -3.74 -3.11 -23.24
C GLU A 108 -2.81 -3.64 -24.36
N LYS A 109 -3.33 -3.64 -25.60
CA LYS A 109 -2.60 -4.17 -26.78
C LYS A 109 -1.21 -3.54 -26.97
N LYS A 110 -1.05 -2.26 -26.62
CA LYS A 110 0.23 -1.54 -26.72
C LYS A 110 1.35 -2.16 -25.88
N PHE A 111 1.01 -2.91 -24.83
CA PHE A 111 1.98 -3.58 -23.95
C PHE A 111 2.22 -5.04 -24.30
N GLN A 112 1.46 -5.61 -25.23
CA GLN A 112 1.48 -7.04 -25.55
C GLN A 112 2.89 -7.55 -25.90
N HIS A 113 3.71 -6.72 -26.54
CA HIS A 113 5.07 -7.05 -26.95
C HIS A 113 6.16 -6.36 -26.12
N GLU A 114 5.78 -5.41 -25.26
CA GLU A 114 6.71 -4.59 -24.48
C GLU A 114 7.02 -5.19 -23.11
N LEU A 115 6.01 -5.75 -22.43
CA LEU A 115 6.15 -6.23 -21.05
C LEU A 115 5.37 -7.51 -20.75
N GLU A 116 5.69 -8.13 -19.62
CA GLU A 116 4.99 -9.27 -19.06
C GLU A 116 4.82 -9.11 -17.53
N ILE A 117 3.58 -9.25 -17.05
CA ILE A 117 3.29 -9.18 -15.61
C ILE A 117 3.64 -10.51 -14.94
N ARG A 118 4.77 -10.52 -14.25
CA ARG A 118 5.31 -11.68 -13.55
C ARG A 118 4.60 -11.88 -12.21
N ASN A 119 4.82 -10.99 -11.25
CA ASN A 119 4.20 -11.09 -9.91
C ASN A 119 3.17 -10.00 -9.63
N ILE A 120 2.14 -10.37 -8.87
CA ILE A 120 1.11 -9.44 -8.36
C ILE A 120 0.96 -9.69 -6.86
N PHE A 121 1.66 -8.87 -6.07
CA PHE A 121 1.60 -8.89 -4.62
C PHE A 121 0.48 -7.99 -4.12
N THR A 122 -0.19 -8.40 -3.06
CA THR A 122 -1.10 -7.56 -2.28
C THR A 122 -0.79 -7.70 -0.81
N LEU A 123 -0.30 -6.63 -0.22
CA LEU A 123 0.05 -6.58 1.18
C LEU A 123 -1.16 -6.18 2.03
N ILE A 124 -1.30 -6.85 3.16
CA ILE A 124 -2.40 -6.66 4.10
C ILE A 124 -1.80 -6.52 5.50
N ASP A 125 -1.99 -5.35 6.13
CA ASP A 125 -1.76 -5.22 7.57
C ASP A 125 -2.87 -5.95 8.33
N ILE A 126 -2.52 -7.06 8.97
CA ILE A 126 -3.48 -7.94 9.63
C ILE A 126 -4.21 -7.28 10.80
N ARG A 127 -3.58 -6.29 11.45
CA ARG A 127 -4.18 -5.57 12.59
C ARG A 127 -5.38 -4.76 12.15
N ASN A 128 -5.30 -4.20 10.95
CA ASN A 128 -6.27 -3.27 10.40
C ASN A 128 -7.25 -3.93 9.40
N TYR A 129 -7.13 -5.24 9.16
CA TYR A 129 -7.90 -5.97 8.14
C TYR A 129 -9.41 -5.77 8.24
N ASP A 130 -10.02 -6.03 9.40
CA ASP A 130 -11.48 -5.98 9.55
C ASP A 130 -12.02 -4.55 9.40
N MET A 131 -11.30 -3.57 9.94
CA MET A 131 -11.66 -2.16 9.83
C MET A 131 -11.63 -1.71 8.37
N TYR A 132 -10.57 -2.01 7.63
CA TYR A 132 -10.45 -1.64 6.22
C TYR A 132 -11.45 -2.40 5.34
N LEU A 133 -11.69 -3.67 5.61
CA LEU A 133 -12.69 -4.46 4.87
C LEU A 133 -14.11 -3.92 5.10
N LYS A 134 -14.43 -3.48 6.32
CA LYS A 134 -15.74 -2.90 6.66
C LYS A 134 -15.91 -1.52 6.03
N ASN A 135 -14.92 -0.64 6.17
CA ASN A 135 -15.06 0.78 5.84
C ASN A 135 -14.70 1.10 4.38
N PHE A 136 -13.81 0.32 3.75
CA PHE A 136 -13.29 0.57 2.39
C PHE A 136 -13.41 -0.67 1.51
N LYS A 137 -14.50 -1.43 1.70
CA LYS A 137 -14.77 -2.72 1.07
C LYS A 137 -14.46 -2.75 -0.42
N GLU A 138 -14.88 -1.73 -1.15
CA GLU A 138 -14.72 -1.66 -2.60
C GLU A 138 -13.26 -1.74 -3.05
N PHE A 139 -12.39 -0.87 -2.51
CA PHE A 139 -10.96 -0.87 -2.84
C PHE A 139 -10.25 -2.10 -2.27
N TYR A 140 -10.56 -2.45 -1.03
CA TYR A 140 -9.87 -3.51 -0.30
C TYR A 140 -10.17 -4.89 -0.90
N GLU A 141 -11.44 -5.18 -1.22
CA GLU A 141 -11.81 -6.41 -1.93
C GLU A 141 -11.24 -6.44 -3.34
N ASN A 142 -11.20 -5.31 -4.06
CA ASN A 142 -10.63 -5.26 -5.42
C ASN A 142 -9.16 -5.69 -5.41
N GLN A 143 -8.37 -5.15 -4.48
CA GLN A 143 -6.97 -5.52 -4.29
C GLN A 143 -6.84 -7.02 -3.94
N ILE A 144 -7.62 -7.52 -2.98
CA ILE A 144 -7.57 -8.93 -2.55
C ILE A 144 -7.96 -9.89 -3.68
N LYS A 145 -9.05 -9.60 -4.41
CA LYS A 145 -9.59 -10.47 -5.48
C LYS A 145 -8.64 -10.58 -6.67
N ARG A 146 -7.84 -9.56 -6.94
CA ARG A 146 -6.91 -9.51 -8.09
C ARG A 146 -5.48 -9.92 -7.74
N ALA A 147 -5.17 -10.16 -6.47
CA ALA A 147 -3.87 -10.62 -6.03
C ALA A 147 -3.54 -12.04 -6.54
N LYS A 148 -2.28 -12.24 -6.97
CA LYS A 148 -1.71 -13.60 -7.13
C LYS A 148 -1.09 -14.08 -5.82
N THR A 149 -0.39 -13.20 -5.11
CA THR A 149 0.22 -13.47 -3.81
C THR A 149 -0.23 -12.42 -2.82
N ILE A 150 -0.81 -12.86 -1.71
CA ILE A 150 -1.18 -12.03 -0.58
C ILE A 150 -0.14 -12.20 0.51
N VAL A 151 0.36 -11.07 1.02
CA VAL A 151 1.36 -11.06 2.09
C VAL A 151 0.73 -10.39 3.30
N LEU A 152 0.55 -11.14 4.38
CA LEU A 152 0.12 -10.59 5.66
C LEU A 152 1.33 -9.94 6.34
N SER A 153 1.27 -8.63 6.52
CA SER A 153 2.27 -7.88 7.29
C SER A 153 1.86 -7.81 8.76
N ARG A 154 2.85 -7.63 9.65
CA ARG A 154 2.68 -7.57 11.10
C ARG A 154 1.99 -8.79 11.72
N SER A 155 2.10 -9.96 11.09
CA SER A 155 1.55 -11.21 11.63
C SER A 155 2.14 -11.59 12.99
N GLN A 156 3.37 -11.17 13.27
CA GLN A 156 4.02 -11.35 14.57
C GLN A 156 3.39 -10.53 15.72
N LEU A 157 2.56 -9.54 15.41
CA LEU A 157 1.93 -8.66 16.41
C LEU A 157 0.50 -9.09 16.77
N VAL A 158 0.02 -10.21 16.24
CA VAL A 158 -1.32 -10.73 16.49
C VAL A 158 -1.27 -12.21 16.84
N ASP A 159 -2.33 -12.72 17.47
CA ASP A 159 -2.44 -14.13 17.80
C ASP A 159 -2.77 -14.99 16.57
N ASN A 160 -2.55 -16.31 16.71
CA ASN A 160 -2.87 -17.25 15.63
C ASN A 160 -4.36 -17.25 15.27
N LYS A 161 -5.26 -16.99 16.22
CA LYS A 161 -6.70 -16.96 15.97
C LYS A 161 -7.06 -15.85 14.98
N LYS A 162 -6.48 -14.66 15.14
CA LYS A 162 -6.64 -13.54 14.20
C LYS A 162 -6.07 -13.88 12.83
N ILE A 163 -4.89 -14.49 12.78
CA ILE A 163 -4.29 -14.95 11.51
C ILE A 163 -5.23 -15.89 10.77
N ASP A 164 -5.75 -16.90 11.46
CA ASP A 164 -6.65 -17.90 10.89
C ASP A 164 -7.95 -17.27 10.39
N ALA A 165 -8.58 -16.41 11.20
CA ALA A 165 -9.81 -15.71 10.82
C ALA A 165 -9.61 -14.81 9.59
N THR A 166 -8.48 -14.10 9.52
CA THR A 166 -8.14 -13.26 8.36
C THR A 166 -7.88 -14.12 7.12
N ILE A 167 -7.18 -15.24 7.24
CA ILE A 167 -6.95 -16.17 6.13
C ILE A 167 -8.29 -16.72 5.60
N ASP A 168 -9.19 -17.15 6.49
CA ASP A 168 -10.50 -17.67 6.10
C ASP A 168 -11.34 -16.61 5.39
N SER A 169 -11.31 -15.37 5.88
CA SER A 169 -11.97 -14.24 5.24
C SER A 169 -11.39 -13.94 3.84
N ILE A 170 -10.06 -13.91 3.71
CA ILE A 170 -9.39 -13.74 2.41
C ILE A 170 -9.75 -14.86 1.45
N ARG A 171 -9.82 -16.11 1.91
CA ARG A 171 -10.17 -17.27 1.07
C ARG A 171 -11.57 -17.18 0.49
N LYS A 172 -12.53 -16.57 1.20
CA LYS A 172 -13.87 -16.28 0.67
C LYS A 172 -13.84 -15.28 -0.49
N LEU A 173 -12.84 -14.40 -0.54
CA LEU A 173 -12.66 -13.39 -1.59
C LEU A 173 -11.77 -13.88 -2.73
N ASN A 174 -10.71 -14.64 -2.42
CA ASN A 174 -9.73 -15.13 -3.37
C ASN A 174 -9.23 -16.54 -2.99
N LEU A 175 -9.84 -17.54 -3.61
CA LEU A 175 -9.49 -18.95 -3.42
C LEU A 175 -8.10 -19.31 -3.97
N LYS A 176 -7.61 -18.59 -4.99
CA LYS A 176 -6.42 -18.98 -5.77
C LYS A 176 -5.13 -18.30 -5.31
N ALA A 177 -5.21 -17.21 -4.55
CA ALA A 177 -4.03 -16.49 -4.11
C ALA A 177 -3.11 -17.36 -3.23
N LYS A 178 -1.80 -17.28 -3.45
CA LYS A 178 -0.82 -17.71 -2.44
C LYS A 178 -0.93 -16.78 -1.23
N ILE A 179 -0.93 -17.30 0.00
CA ILE A 179 -0.96 -16.46 1.21
C ILE A 179 0.32 -16.71 2.00
N ILE A 180 1.09 -15.64 2.24
CA ILE A 180 2.30 -15.63 3.05
C ILE A 180 1.97 -14.91 4.35
N TYR A 181 2.06 -15.59 5.48
CA TYR A 181 1.75 -15.03 6.80
C TYR A 181 2.88 -15.19 7.82
N LYS A 182 4.02 -15.81 7.43
CA LYS A 182 5.19 -15.89 8.30
C LYS A 182 5.77 -14.48 8.52
N PRO A 183 6.30 -14.19 9.73
CA PRO A 183 6.98 -12.92 9.99
C PRO A 183 8.06 -12.64 8.96
N TRP A 184 8.10 -11.41 8.44
CA TRP A 184 8.95 -11.05 7.30
C TRP A 184 10.44 -11.16 7.60
N ASP A 185 10.83 -10.96 8.85
CA ASP A 185 12.23 -11.08 9.30
C ASP A 185 12.75 -12.51 9.21
N LEU A 186 11.85 -13.49 9.12
CA LEU A 186 12.16 -14.91 8.94
C LEU A 186 12.14 -15.34 7.47
N LEU A 187 11.77 -14.45 6.56
CA LEU A 187 11.68 -14.73 5.12
C LEU A 187 12.83 -14.06 4.37
N LYS A 188 13.41 -14.80 3.43
CA LYS A 188 14.31 -14.25 2.41
C LYS A 188 13.48 -13.69 1.24
N GLY A 189 14.06 -12.80 0.47
CA GLY A 189 13.39 -12.13 -0.63
C GLY A 189 12.88 -13.11 -1.70
N ASN A 190 13.66 -14.16 -1.96
CA ASN A 190 13.26 -15.25 -2.86
C ASN A 190 12.07 -16.07 -2.34
N ASP A 191 11.75 -16.04 -1.06
CA ASP A 191 10.57 -16.73 -0.49
C ASP A 191 9.26 -16.08 -0.94
N PHE A 192 9.29 -14.77 -1.21
CA PHE A 192 8.14 -14.04 -1.74
C PHE A 192 7.89 -14.39 -3.22
N LEU A 193 8.95 -14.56 -4.00
CA LEU A 193 8.88 -14.88 -5.44
C LEU A 193 8.73 -16.38 -5.74
N SER A 194 9.21 -17.25 -4.86
CA SER A 194 9.17 -18.69 -5.10
C SER A 194 7.75 -19.23 -5.02
N THR A 195 7.38 -20.11 -5.95
CA THR A 195 6.11 -20.86 -5.89
C THR A 195 6.09 -21.89 -4.74
N ASN A 196 7.25 -22.14 -4.13
CA ASN A 196 7.50 -23.24 -3.18
C ASN A 196 7.32 -22.89 -1.69
N VAL A 197 7.00 -21.64 -1.33
CA VAL A 197 6.50 -21.36 0.04
C VAL A 197 5.05 -21.84 0.11
N ILE A 198 4.94 -23.16 0.17
CA ILE A 198 3.73 -23.93 0.28
C ILE A 198 3.13 -23.68 1.66
N ASN A 199 1.81 -23.53 1.67
CA ASN A 199 0.93 -23.74 2.81
C ASN A 199 1.47 -24.86 3.71
N GLU A 200 2.13 -24.53 4.82
CA GLU A 200 2.29 -25.51 5.89
C GLU A 200 0.89 -25.83 6.40
N LYS A 201 0.43 -27.00 5.95
CA LYS A 201 -0.84 -27.67 6.17
C LYS A 201 -1.60 -27.14 7.39
N ARG A 202 -2.74 -26.49 7.13
CA ARG A 202 -3.94 -26.78 7.92
C ARG A 202 -4.90 -27.54 7.02
N LYS A 203 -5.18 -28.78 7.41
CA LYS A 203 -6.31 -29.55 6.89
C LYS A 203 -7.56 -28.70 7.14
N ILE A 204 -7.99 -27.94 6.14
CA ILE A 204 -9.35 -27.40 6.15
C ILE A 204 -10.26 -28.63 6.06
N PHE A 205 -11.17 -28.73 7.01
CA PHE A 205 -12.20 -29.75 7.12
C PHE A 205 -12.92 -29.93 5.78
N ALA A 206 -12.47 -30.91 5.00
CA ALA A 206 -13.30 -31.60 4.02
C ALA A 206 -14.07 -32.68 4.78
N ALA A 207 -15.05 -32.27 5.56
CA ALA A 207 -16.05 -33.18 6.13
C ALA A 207 -17.38 -32.42 6.25
N ASN A 208 -18.31 -32.82 5.38
CA ASN A 208 -19.75 -32.56 5.41
C ASN A 208 -20.24 -31.16 5.03
N SER A 209 -20.48 -30.99 3.73
CA SER A 209 -21.78 -30.49 3.25
C SER A 209 -21.93 -30.80 1.78
N GLY A 210 -22.58 -31.93 1.47
CA GLY A 210 -23.28 -32.08 0.21
C GLY A 210 -24.41 -31.07 0.19
N ILE A 211 -24.20 -29.92 -0.45
CA ILE A 211 -25.26 -28.98 -0.79
C ILE A 211 -25.07 -28.65 -2.27
N SER A 212 -25.94 -29.26 -3.09
CA SER A 212 -26.29 -28.73 -4.39
C SER A 212 -26.76 -27.28 -4.21
N ALA A 213 -26.02 -26.33 -4.76
CA ALA A 213 -26.42 -24.93 -4.79
C ALA A 213 -26.33 -24.41 -6.22
N ASN A 214 -27.47 -24.49 -6.91
CA ASN A 214 -27.80 -23.67 -8.07
C ASN A 214 -27.40 -22.22 -7.79
N THR A 215 -26.30 -21.76 -8.38
CA THR A 215 -25.89 -20.36 -8.26
C THR A 215 -26.44 -19.61 -9.46
N SER A 216 -27.61 -19.01 -9.28
CA SER A 216 -28.08 -17.93 -10.14
C SER A 216 -27.06 -16.79 -10.08
N LYS A 217 -26.39 -16.54 -11.20
CA LYS A 217 -25.55 -15.34 -11.41
C LYS A 217 -26.45 -14.10 -11.32
N GLN A 218 -26.66 -13.57 -10.12
CA GLN A 218 -26.99 -12.15 -9.99
C GLN A 218 -25.68 -11.38 -10.10
N MET A 219 -25.45 -10.78 -11.27
CA MET A 219 -24.49 -9.68 -11.45
C MET A 219 -24.89 -8.56 -10.49
N ARG A 220 -24.32 -8.53 -9.28
CA ARG A 220 -24.28 -7.30 -8.49
C ARG A 220 -23.40 -6.34 -9.27
N ARG A 221 -23.96 -5.20 -9.68
CA ARG A 221 -23.17 -4.10 -10.25
C ARG A 221 -22.07 -3.77 -9.25
N GLU A 222 -20.81 -3.98 -9.64
CA GLU A 222 -19.68 -3.44 -8.88
C GLU A 222 -19.83 -1.91 -8.95
N VAL A 223 -20.10 -1.29 -7.80
CA VAL A 223 -20.01 0.16 -7.68
C VAL A 223 -18.54 0.52 -7.89
N ASN A 224 -18.27 1.48 -8.77
CA ASN A 224 -16.92 1.77 -9.24
C ASN A 224 -16.58 3.25 -8.99
N HIS A 225 -16.30 3.59 -7.74
CA HIS A 225 -15.81 4.91 -7.34
C HIS A 225 -14.31 5.03 -7.58
N SER A 226 -13.86 6.20 -8.04
CA SER A 226 -12.43 6.53 -8.02
C SER A 226 -11.96 6.81 -6.58
N ALA A 227 -10.66 6.69 -6.30
CA ALA A 227 -10.14 6.95 -4.96
C ALA A 227 -10.43 8.40 -4.48
N ASN A 228 -10.45 9.38 -5.37
CA ASN A 228 -10.72 10.78 -5.01
C ASN A 228 -12.17 11.07 -4.62
N GLU A 229 -13.11 10.18 -4.97
CA GLU A 229 -14.50 10.32 -4.54
C GLU A 229 -14.70 9.94 -3.07
N ILE A 230 -13.79 9.14 -2.51
CA ILE A 230 -13.91 8.58 -1.17
C ILE A 230 -12.83 9.11 -0.23
N PHE A 231 -11.63 9.38 -0.75
CA PHE A 231 -10.47 9.80 0.03
C PHE A 231 -10.12 11.26 -0.24
N GLU A 232 -9.82 11.97 0.83
CA GLU A 232 -9.31 13.34 0.84
C GLU A 232 -7.87 13.33 1.37
N SER A 233 -7.01 14.17 0.79
CA SER A 233 -5.72 14.54 1.39
C SER A 233 -5.82 15.97 1.91
N TYR A 234 -5.31 16.20 3.13
CA TYR A 234 -5.36 17.47 3.80
C TYR A 234 -4.02 17.78 4.48
N PRO A 235 -3.17 18.61 3.84
CA PRO A 235 -1.93 19.09 4.44
C PRO A 235 -2.21 20.22 5.44
N ILE A 236 -1.52 20.17 6.58
CA ILE A 236 -1.54 21.19 7.63
C ILE A 236 -0.11 21.59 7.90
N ASP A 237 0.22 22.86 7.67
CA ASP A 237 1.52 23.41 8.04
C ASP A 237 1.59 23.61 9.56
N LEU A 238 2.73 23.21 10.14
CA LEU A 238 3.00 23.35 11.56
C LEU A 238 3.79 24.64 11.80
N GLU A 239 3.17 25.60 12.47
CA GLU A 239 3.81 26.90 12.76
C GLU A 239 4.87 26.77 13.86
N GLU A 240 4.58 26.01 14.90
CA GLU A 240 5.45 25.86 16.06
C GLU A 240 6.33 24.60 16.00
N ASN A 241 7.23 24.46 16.96
CA ASN A 241 7.94 23.21 17.19
C ASN A 241 7.05 22.31 18.05
N ILE A 242 7.05 21.01 17.78
CA ILE A 242 6.19 20.04 18.48
C ILE A 242 7.04 18.89 19.00
N SER A 243 6.86 18.52 20.27
CA SER A 243 7.60 17.39 20.82
C SER A 243 7.11 16.06 20.22
N MET A 244 8.00 15.06 20.16
CA MET A 244 7.65 13.71 19.67
C MET A 244 6.49 13.10 20.47
N LEU A 245 6.46 13.32 21.79
CA LEU A 245 5.38 12.83 22.65
C LEU A 245 4.04 13.52 22.35
N GLU A 246 4.07 14.82 22.05
CA GLU A 246 2.85 15.57 21.75
C GLU A 246 2.24 15.15 20.41
N ILE A 247 3.05 15.04 19.35
CA ILE A 247 2.54 14.59 18.04
C ILE A 247 1.98 13.17 18.12
N GLN A 248 2.64 12.28 18.87
CA GLN A 248 2.14 10.92 19.10
C GLN A 248 0.78 10.94 19.82
N LYS A 249 0.65 11.72 20.91
CA LYS A 249 -0.62 11.88 21.64
C LYS A 249 -1.74 12.47 20.78
N LYS A 250 -1.43 13.40 19.87
CA LYS A 250 -2.42 13.93 18.90
C LYS A 250 -2.97 12.81 18.01
N PHE A 251 -2.13 11.91 17.52
CA PHE A 251 -2.58 10.76 16.72
C PHE A 251 -3.29 9.67 17.54
N GLU A 252 -2.88 9.43 18.78
CA GLU A 252 -3.62 8.56 19.71
C GLU A 252 -5.04 9.12 19.97
N PHE A 253 -5.15 10.43 20.18
CA PHE A 253 -6.43 11.11 20.35
C PHE A 253 -7.30 11.06 19.09
N ILE A 254 -6.71 11.22 17.90
CA ILE A 254 -7.40 11.03 16.62
C ILE A 254 -7.96 9.61 16.51
N SER A 255 -7.17 8.59 16.85
CA SER A 255 -7.55 7.18 16.67
C SER A 255 -8.75 6.75 17.52
N THR A 256 -9.04 7.50 18.60
CA THR A 256 -10.08 7.20 19.59
C THR A 256 -11.29 8.14 19.48
N ASN A 257 -11.29 9.09 18.54
CA ASN A 257 -12.31 10.12 18.44
C ASN A 257 -12.82 10.32 17.01
N GLU A 258 -14.09 10.03 16.79
CA GLU A 258 -14.71 10.08 15.46
C GLU A 258 -14.88 11.51 14.92
N LYS A 259 -14.75 12.55 15.77
CA LYS A 259 -14.99 13.96 15.38
C LYS A 259 -14.08 14.46 14.27
N PHE A 260 -12.95 13.79 14.04
CA PHE A 260 -11.94 14.15 13.04
C PHE A 260 -12.23 13.56 11.64
N GLY A 261 -13.23 12.69 11.52
CA GLY A 261 -13.44 11.85 10.34
C GLY A 261 -12.64 10.54 10.41
N ARG A 262 -12.67 9.76 9.34
CA ARG A 262 -11.95 8.47 9.29
C ARG A 262 -10.55 8.68 8.74
N ILE A 263 -9.59 8.91 9.62
CA ILE A 263 -8.18 9.03 9.25
C ILE A 263 -7.58 7.64 9.03
N ILE A 264 -6.93 7.45 7.89
CA ILE A 264 -6.37 6.15 7.48
C ILE A 264 -4.85 6.16 7.34
N ARG A 265 -4.26 7.32 7.07
CA ARG A 265 -2.81 7.54 7.07
C ARG A 265 -2.54 8.99 7.40
N ALA A 266 -1.40 9.25 8.02
CA ALA A 266 -0.79 10.56 7.98
C ALA A 266 0.72 10.42 7.83
N LYS A 267 1.33 11.41 7.21
CA LYS A 267 2.78 11.57 7.17
C LYS A 267 3.12 13.00 7.44
N GLY A 268 4.35 13.24 7.85
CA GLY A 268 4.80 14.60 7.92
C GLY A 268 6.22 14.75 8.39
N VAL A 269 6.62 16.01 8.42
CA VAL A 269 7.88 16.44 8.99
C VAL A 269 7.57 17.49 10.03
N PHE A 270 8.21 17.37 11.18
CA PHE A 270 8.12 18.39 12.22
C PHE A 270 9.51 18.69 12.78
N LYS A 271 9.65 19.90 13.31
CA LYS A 271 10.81 20.29 14.10
C LYS A 271 10.46 20.09 15.56
N ALA A 272 11.25 19.31 16.28
CA ALA A 272 11.07 19.09 17.70
C ALA A 272 11.67 20.23 18.53
N ASN A 273 11.33 20.24 19.81
CA ASN A 273 11.76 21.30 20.75
C ASN A 273 13.27 21.27 21.02
N ASP A 274 13.95 20.16 20.70
CA ASP A 274 15.41 20.03 20.69
C ASP A 274 16.08 20.69 19.46
N GLY A 275 15.29 21.22 18.53
CA GLY A 275 15.75 21.85 17.29
C GLY A 275 15.98 20.86 16.14
N GLU A 276 15.82 19.57 16.38
CA GLU A 276 16.02 18.50 15.41
C GLU A 276 14.77 18.27 14.56
N TYR A 277 14.97 17.73 13.37
CA TYR A 277 13.87 17.42 12.46
C TYR A 277 13.53 15.94 12.52
N TYR A 278 12.24 15.63 12.48
CA TYR A 278 11.73 14.28 12.45
C TYR A 278 10.73 14.12 11.32
N GLN A 279 10.85 13.01 10.60
CA GLN A 279 9.80 12.53 9.73
C GLN A 279 8.98 11.49 10.49
N PHE A 280 7.66 11.52 10.34
CA PHE A 280 6.79 10.50 10.90
C PHE A 280 5.87 9.87 9.85
N ASP A 281 5.45 8.66 10.18
CA ASP A 281 4.47 7.87 9.48
C ASP A 281 3.44 7.39 10.50
N TYR A 282 2.17 7.62 10.19
CA TYR A 282 1.03 7.18 10.98
C TYR A 282 0.08 6.36 10.13
N VAL A 283 -0.36 5.22 10.68
CA VAL A 283 -1.59 4.52 10.31
C VAL A 283 -2.32 4.12 11.58
N PRO A 284 -3.63 3.81 11.53
CA PRO A 284 -4.33 3.27 12.69
C PRO A 284 -3.53 2.15 13.38
N ASN A 285 -3.36 2.28 14.69
CA ASN A 285 -2.57 1.37 15.55
C ASN A 285 -1.04 1.43 15.39
N GLU A 286 -0.47 2.40 14.66
CA GLU A 286 0.98 2.55 14.54
C GLU A 286 1.40 3.98 14.25
N PHE A 287 2.22 4.53 15.13
CA PHE A 287 2.96 5.78 14.90
C PHE A 287 4.46 5.46 14.91
N LYS A 288 5.18 5.90 13.88
CA LYS A 288 6.62 5.76 13.78
C LYS A 288 7.22 7.10 13.42
N SER A 289 8.40 7.39 13.98
CA SER A 289 9.17 8.57 13.63
C SER A 289 10.65 8.23 13.52
N ARG A 290 11.35 8.95 12.64
CA ARG A 290 12.81 8.89 12.49
C ARG A 290 13.38 10.29 12.45
N LYS A 291 14.56 10.46 13.04
CA LYS A 291 15.32 11.70 12.93
C LYS A 291 15.80 11.89 11.49
N ILE A 292 15.68 13.11 10.96
CA ILE A 292 16.23 13.52 9.67
C ILE A 292 17.17 14.69 9.86
N ARG A 293 18.08 14.91 8.92
CA ARG A 293 19.08 15.98 9.04
C ARG A 293 18.46 17.37 9.05
N TRP A 294 17.51 17.62 8.14
CA TRP A 294 16.90 18.92 7.94
C TRP A 294 15.68 18.82 7.03
N SER A 295 14.75 19.78 7.15
CA SER A 295 13.69 20.02 6.17
C SER A 295 13.32 21.50 6.14
N ASN A 296 12.95 22.00 4.96
CA ASN A 296 12.34 23.33 4.80
C ASN A 296 10.84 23.34 5.12
N LYS A 297 10.23 22.18 5.35
CA LYS A 297 8.80 22.02 5.63
C LYS A 297 8.58 21.49 7.03
N LYS A 298 7.58 22.04 7.70
CA LYS A 298 6.96 21.47 8.89
C LYS A 298 5.50 21.26 8.54
N VAL A 299 5.10 20.04 8.22
CA VAL A 299 3.79 19.74 7.64
C VAL A 299 3.30 18.39 8.12
N VAL A 300 2.00 18.28 8.33
CA VAL A 300 1.26 17.05 8.57
C VAL A 300 0.30 16.86 7.40
N SER A 301 0.54 15.89 6.53
CA SER A 301 -0.38 15.47 5.48
C SER A 301 -1.25 14.32 5.99
N ILE A 302 -2.56 14.55 6.02
CA ILE A 302 -3.55 13.58 6.53
C ILE A 302 -4.36 13.05 5.36
N ILE A 303 -4.50 11.74 5.28
CA ILE A 303 -5.36 11.06 4.32
C ILE A 303 -6.48 10.36 5.09
N GLY A 304 -7.70 10.50 4.61
CA GLY A 304 -8.89 9.87 5.20
C GLY A 304 -10.16 10.09 4.39
N SER A 305 -11.29 9.70 4.95
CA SER A 305 -12.63 9.96 4.38
C SER A 305 -13.48 10.76 5.37
N GLU A 306 -14.30 11.67 4.85
CA GLU A 306 -15.18 12.52 5.67
C GLU A 306 -14.36 13.36 6.68
N LEU A 307 -13.23 13.94 6.24
CA LEU A 307 -12.30 14.61 7.15
C LEU A 307 -12.89 15.91 7.71
N ASN A 308 -12.86 16.05 9.04
CA ASN A 308 -13.24 17.30 9.70
C ASN A 308 -12.03 18.26 9.78
N LYS A 309 -11.78 18.95 8.66
CA LYS A 309 -10.63 19.86 8.46
C LYS A 309 -10.49 20.90 9.58
N LYS A 310 -11.60 21.49 10.03
CA LYS A 310 -11.61 22.49 11.11
C LYS A 310 -11.14 21.93 12.46
N GLU A 311 -11.57 20.72 12.81
CA GLU A 311 -11.12 20.06 14.05
C GLU A 311 -9.66 19.62 13.96
N LEU A 312 -9.19 19.24 12.77
CA LEU A 312 -7.78 18.91 12.53
C LEU A 312 -6.87 20.14 12.62
N GLU A 313 -7.24 21.26 11.99
CA GLU A 313 -6.53 22.53 12.13
C GLU A 313 -6.43 22.94 13.61
N ARG A 314 -7.55 22.86 14.35
CA ARG A 314 -7.57 23.17 15.80
C ARG A 314 -6.67 22.27 16.63
N LEU A 315 -6.39 21.05 16.18
CA LEU A 315 -5.53 20.12 16.89
C LEU A 315 -4.03 20.40 16.63
N PHE A 316 -3.69 20.85 15.43
CA PHE A 316 -2.30 20.96 14.98
C PHE A 316 -1.74 22.38 14.93
N ILE A 317 -2.59 23.41 14.78
CA ILE A 317 -2.18 24.83 14.63
C ILE A 317 -2.25 25.59 15.98
N ARG A 318 -2.98 25.07 16.97
CA ARG A 318 -3.13 25.72 18.27
C ARG A 318 -2.05 25.34 19.28
#